data_AF-A0A920SMK0-F1
#
_entry.id   AF-A0A920SMK0-F1
#
_cell.length_a   1.000
_cell.length_b   1.000
_cell.length_c   1.000
_cell.angle_alpha   90.00
_cell.angle_beta   90.00
_cell.angle_gamma   90.00
#
_symmetry.space_group_name_H-M   'P 1'
#
loop_
_entity.id
_entity.type
_entity.pdbx_description
1 polymer ?
#
loop_
_entity_poly.entity_id
_entity_poly.type
_entity_poly.pdbx_seq_one_letter_code
_entity_poly.pdbx_strand_id
1 'polypeptide(L)' 'MKTTTFKVWQGNSDGGELKTYEVEVDQGYVVLDAIHRIQAEQVNDLAVRWNCKAGKCGSCSAEVNGSPKLMCMTRG' A
#
# COMPACT_ATOMS: atom_id res chain seq x y z
N MET A 1 -5.40 12.57 12.71
CA MET A 1 -4.23 11.79 12.27
C MET A 1 -3.91 10.73 13.32
N LYS A 2 -3.91 9.47 12.91
CA LYS A 2 -3.48 8.32 13.72
C LYS A 2 -2.27 7.69 13.06
N THR A 3 -1.20 7.42 13.80
CA THR A 3 -0.08 6.64 13.26
C THR A 3 -0.47 5.16 13.21
N THR A 4 -0.28 4.53 12.06
CA THR A 4 -0.55 3.11 11.84
C THR A 4 0.67 2.44 11.23
N THR A 5 0.95 1.23 11.70
CA THR A 5 2.07 0.42 11.23
C THR A 5 1.66 -0.43 10.02
N PHE A 6 2.41 -0.31 8.93
CA PHE A 6 2.26 -1.11 7.71
C PHE A 6 3.45 -2.05 7.54
N LYS A 7 3.19 -3.30 7.17
CA LYS A 7 4.22 -4.22 6.68
C LYS A 7 4.07 -4.33 5.17
N VAL A 8 5.08 -3.87 4.43
CA VAL A 8 5.05 -3.80 2.97
C VAL A 8 6.16 -4.69 2.42
N TRP A 9 5.80 -5.58 1.49
CA TRP A 9 6.76 -6.43 0.81
C TRP A 9 7.64 -5.57 -0.12
N GLN A 10 8.95 -5.70 0.02
CA GLN A 10 9.92 -5.04 -0.84
C GLN A 10 10.92 -6.08 -1.34
N GLY A 11 11.09 -6.11 -2.66
CA GLY A 11 11.94 -7.10 -3.30
C GLY A 11 12.15 -6.80 -4.78
N ASN A 12 13.08 -7.55 -5.35
CA ASN A 12 13.43 -7.55 -6.76
C ASN A 12 13.36 -8.99 -7.31
N SER A 13 14.03 -9.25 -8.43
CA SER A 13 14.12 -10.59 -9.03
C SER A 13 14.77 -11.65 -8.15
N ASP A 14 15.60 -11.24 -7.19
CA ASP A 14 16.45 -12.13 -6.39
C ASP A 14 15.83 -12.49 -5.03
N GLY A 15 14.72 -11.83 -4.67
CA GLY A 15 14.00 -12.06 -3.42
C GLY A 15 13.41 -10.77 -2.83
N GLY A 16 12.87 -10.88 -1.62
CA GLY A 16 12.31 -9.76 -0.90
C GLY A 16 11.96 -10.09 0.54
N GLU A 17 11.51 -9.07 1.26
CA GLU A 17 11.10 -9.18 2.67
C GLU A 17 9.99 -8.19 3.01
N LEU A 18 9.25 -8.45 4.09
CA LEU A 18 8.32 -7.48 4.66
C LEU A 18 9.09 -6.45 5.48
N LYS A 19 9.06 -5.19 5.05
CA LYS A 19 9.59 -4.06 5.82
C LYS A 19 8.47 -3.31 6.51
N THR A 20 8.78 -2.73 7.66
CA THR A 20 7.81 -2.06 8.53
C THR A 20 7.91 -0.55 8.39
N TYR A 21 6.77 0.12 8.24
CA TYR A 21 6.66 1.57 8.07
C TYR A 21 5.59 2.13 9.01
N GLU A 22 5.86 3.32 9.55
CA GLU A 22 4.86 4.09 10.26
C GLU A 22 4.29 5.15 9.33
N VAL A 23 2.95 5.22 9.27
CA VAL A 23 2.24 6.13 8.38
C VAL A 23 1.15 6.84 9.16
N GLU A 24 1.13 8.17 9.06
CA GLU A 24 -0.01 8.96 9.54
C GLU A 24 -1.19 8.77 8.59
N VAL A 25 -2.29 8.23 9.12
CA VAL A 25 -3.53 8.03 8.38
C VAL A 25 -4.62 8.98 8.83
N ASP A 26 -5.42 9.44 7.87
CA ASP A 26 -6.60 10.27 8.08
C ASP A 26 -7.90 9.50 7.82
N GLN A 27 -9.01 10.10 8.24
CA GLN A 27 -10.33 9.53 8.00
C GLN A 27 -10.58 9.35 6.50
N GLY A 28 -10.97 8.13 6.13
CA GLY A 28 -11.25 7.79 4.73
C GLY A 28 -10.04 7.29 3.94
N TYR A 29 -8.84 7.23 4.54
CA TYR A 29 -7.68 6.58 3.93
C TYR A 29 -8.00 5.15 3.54
N VAL A 30 -7.56 4.79 2.35
CA VAL A 30 -7.52 3.40 1.89
C VAL A 30 -6.07 2.91 1.88
N VAL A 31 -5.87 1.60 1.82
CA VAL A 31 -4.52 1.00 1.80
C VAL A 31 -3.65 1.61 0.70
N LEU A 32 -4.23 1.94 -0.47
CA LEU A 32 -3.48 2.58 -1.55
C LEU A 32 -2.89 3.94 -1.15
N ASP A 33 -3.58 4.72 -0.31
CA ASP A 33 -3.10 6.02 0.16
C ASP A 33 -1.87 5.86 1.06
N ALA A 34 -1.90 4.87 1.96
CA ALA A 34 -0.76 4.56 2.80
C ALA A 34 0.45 4.10 1.98
N ILE A 35 0.24 3.27 0.95
CA ILE A 35 1.30 2.82 0.05
C ILE A 35 1.90 3.98 -0.75
N HIS A 36 1.07 4.92 -1.25
CA HIS A 36 1.56 6.12 -1.92
C HIS A 36 2.36 7.02 -0.98
N ARG A 37 1.94 7.15 0.27
CA ARG A 37 2.68 7.93 1.27
C ARG A 37 4.04 7.30 1.60
N ILE A 38 4.08 5.98 1.81
CA ILE A 38 5.35 5.25 2.00
C ILE A 38 6.25 5.44 0.79
N GLN A 39 5.71 5.32 -0.43
CA GLN A 39 6.47 5.53 -1.65
C GLN A 39 7.05 6.95 -1.70
N ALA A 40 6.24 7.98 -1.47
CA ALA A 40 6.68 9.37 -1.60
C ALA A 40 7.64 9.85 -0.49
N GLU A 41 7.49 9.33 0.73
CA GLU A 41 8.19 9.88 1.90
C GLU A 41 9.32 8.99 2.42
N GLN A 42 9.22 7.67 2.24
CA GLN A 42 10.09 6.70 2.93
C GLN A 42 10.87 5.82 1.94
N VAL A 43 10.27 5.41 0.82
CA VAL A 43 10.87 4.48 -0.15
C VAL A 43 10.46 4.84 -1.59
N ASN A 44 11.17 5.81 -2.17
CA ASN A 44 10.86 6.39 -3.48
C ASN A 44 10.94 5.40 -4.66
N ASP A 45 11.68 4.32 -4.52
CA ASP A 45 11.83 3.25 -5.51
C ASP A 45 10.86 2.08 -5.30
N LEU A 46 9.91 2.20 -4.36
CA LEU A 46 8.89 1.18 -4.13
C LEU A 46 8.03 0.99 -5.40
N ALA A 47 8.00 -0.21 -5.94
CA ALA A 47 7.17 -0.53 -7.09
C ALA A 47 5.69 -0.63 -6.69
N VAL A 48 4.85 0.26 -7.23
CA VAL A 48 3.40 0.28 -6.96
C VAL A 48 2.63 0.42 -8.27
N ARG A 49 1.71 -0.51 -8.54
CA ARG A 49 0.76 -0.38 -9.66
C ARG A 49 -0.57 0.17 -9.20
N TRP A 50 -1.06 1.19 -9.89
CA TRP A 50 -2.36 1.81 -9.64
C TRP A 50 -2.83 2.60 -10.86
N ASN A 51 -4.12 2.92 -10.90
CA ASN A 51 -4.70 3.80 -11.93
C ASN A 51 -5.98 4.49 -11.40
N CYS A 52 -7.16 3.88 -11.56
CA CYS A 52 -8.44 4.60 -11.38
C CYS A 52 -8.79 5.08 -9.95
N LYS A 53 -8.17 4.51 -8.91
CA LYS A 53 -8.55 4.67 -7.48
C LYS A 53 -10.09 4.65 -7.23
N ALA A 54 -10.82 3.85 -7.99
CA ALA A 54 -12.29 3.82 -7.95
C ALA A 54 -12.87 2.39 -7.97
N GLY A 55 -12.02 1.37 -7.76
CA GLY A 55 -12.45 -0.03 -7.72
C GLY A 55 -12.90 -0.63 -9.07
N LYS A 56 -12.55 0.00 -10.21
CA LYS A 56 -13.01 -0.44 -11.55
C LYS A 56 -11.95 -1.18 -12.37
N CYS A 57 -10.72 -0.69 -12.37
CA CYS A 57 -9.67 -1.22 -13.28
C CYS A 57 -8.91 -2.44 -12.77
N GLY A 58 -8.99 -2.76 -11.48
CA GLY A 58 -8.20 -3.85 -10.87
C GLY A 58 -6.68 -3.61 -10.78
N SER A 59 -6.15 -2.47 -11.24
CA SER A 59 -4.70 -2.23 -11.32
C SER A 59 -3.96 -2.16 -9.98
N CYS A 60 -4.66 -1.94 -8.88
CA CYS A 60 -4.11 -1.90 -7.51
C CYS A 60 -4.48 -3.14 -6.69
N SER A 61 -4.63 -4.28 -7.35
CA SER A 61 -4.83 -5.57 -6.68
C SER A 61 -3.55 -5.97 -5.95
N ALA A 62 -3.67 -6.33 -4.67
CA ALA A 62 -2.59 -6.85 -3.85
C ALA A 62 -3.15 -7.77 -2.76
N GLU A 63 -2.30 -8.61 -2.17
CA GLU A 63 -2.66 -9.31 -0.94
C GLU A 63 -2.59 -8.32 0.24
N VAL A 64 -3.69 -8.17 0.94
CA VAL A 64 -3.80 -7.34 2.15
C VAL A 64 -4.24 -8.24 3.29
N ASN A 65 -3.39 -8.41 4.29
CA ASN A 65 -3.63 -9.27 5.46
C ASN A 65 -4.06 -10.70 5.08
N GLY A 66 -3.36 -11.33 4.14
CA GLY A 66 -3.61 -12.72 3.71
C GLY A 66 -4.80 -12.89 2.76
N SER A 67 -5.38 -11.80 2.24
CA SER A 67 -6.50 -11.87 1.30
C SER A 67 -6.27 -11.00 0.07
N PRO A 68 -6.59 -11.46 -1.15
CA PRO A 68 -6.54 -10.63 -2.34
C PRO A 68 -7.60 -9.53 -2.25
N LYS A 69 -7.16 -8.27 -2.38
CA LYS A 69 -8.03 -7.08 -2.27
C LYS A 69 -7.62 -6.02 -3.29
N LEU A 70 -8.55 -5.11 -3.58
CA LEU A 70 -8.23 -3.85 -4.23
C LEU A 70 -7.78 -2.85 -3.17
N MET A 71 -6.52 -2.41 -3.22
CA MET A 71 -6.00 -1.49 -2.22
C MET A 71 -6.79 -0.17 -2.18
N CYS A 72 -7.31 0.30 -3.31
CA CYS A 72 -8.13 1.52 -3.38
C CYS A 72 -9.53 1.39 -2.76
N MET A 73 -9.99 0.18 -2.44
CA MET A 73 -11.30 -0.07 -1.83
C MET A 73 -11.18 -0.61 -0.41
N THR A 74 -9.96 -0.83 0.08
CA THR A 74 -9.70 -1.47 1.37
C THR A 74 -9.40 -0.40 2.40
N ARG A 75 -10.20 -0.35 3.47
CA ARG A 75 -10.03 0.56 4.60
C ARG A 75 -9.47 -0.21 5.80
N GLY A 76 -8.61 0.43 6.57
CA GLY A 76 -8.07 -0.06 7.83
C GLY A 76 -8.84 0.45 9.04
#